data_AF-A0A2I0INU7-F1
#
_entry.id   AF-A0A2I0INU7-F1
#
_cell.length_a   1.000
_cell.length_b   1.000
_cell.length_c   1.000
_cell.angle_alpha   90.00
_cell.angle_beta   90.00
_cell.angle_gamma   90.00
#
_symmetry.space_group_name_H-M   'P 1'
#
loop_
_entity.id
_entity.type
_entity.pdbx_description
1 polymer ?
#
loop_
_entity_poly.entity_id
_entity_poly.type
_entity_poly.pdbx_seq_one_letter_code
_entity_poly.pdbx_strand_id
1 'polypeptide(L)'
;MSFQDLEAGRGLVSSRRDLISGKQDATQAVASGIFQINTAVSSFHRLVNTLGTPKDTAELREKLHKTRQYIGELVKDTSARLKEASETDHHSGISPSKKIADAKLAKDFQAVLREFQKAQRLAAERETAYTPFVPRPTR
;
A
#
# COMPACT_ATOMS: atom_id res chain seq x y z
N MET A 1 -31.85 -19.28 55.23
CA MET A 1 -32.34 -19.35 53.84
C MET A 1 -31.64 -18.24 53.07
N SER A 2 -30.91 -18.61 52.01
CA SER A 2 -29.93 -17.80 51.28
C SER A 2 -30.57 -16.90 50.22
N PHE A 3 -30.05 -15.70 50.02
CA PHE A 3 -30.21 -14.90 48.81
C PHE A 3 -28.88 -14.23 48.47
N GLN A 4 -27.96 -15.05 47.99
CA GLN A 4 -26.68 -14.63 47.43
C GLN A 4 -26.46 -15.45 46.15
N ASP A 5 -27.37 -15.28 45.20
CA ASP A 5 -27.26 -15.91 43.90
C ASP A 5 -28.01 -15.02 42.89
N LEU A 6 -27.26 -14.14 42.19
CA LEU A 6 -27.51 -13.78 40.78
C LEU A 6 -26.52 -12.72 40.22
N GLU A 7 -25.22 -12.79 40.51
CA GLU A 7 -24.26 -11.86 39.86
C GLU A 7 -23.01 -12.51 39.26
N ALA A 8 -23.15 -13.66 38.61
CA ALA A 8 -22.08 -14.24 37.80
C ALA A 8 -22.57 -14.54 36.39
N GLY A 9 -22.45 -13.59 35.46
CA GLY A 9 -22.82 -13.88 34.08
C GLY A 9 -22.71 -12.78 33.04
N ARG A 10 -21.71 -11.88 33.09
CA ARG A 10 -21.52 -10.88 32.00
C ARG A 10 -20.05 -10.54 31.68
N GLY A 11 -19.11 -11.42 31.99
CA GLY A 11 -17.67 -11.20 31.75
C GLY A 11 -17.14 -11.53 30.34
N LEU A 12 -17.96 -11.63 29.28
CA LEU A 12 -17.48 -12.08 27.95
C LEU A 12 -17.93 -11.23 26.74
N VAL A 13 -18.67 -10.13 26.93
CA VAL A 13 -19.25 -9.37 25.80
C VAL A 13 -18.43 -8.12 25.43
N SER A 14 -17.46 -7.70 26.24
CA SER A 14 -16.62 -6.54 25.93
C SER A 14 -15.52 -6.88 24.93
N SER A 15 -14.88 -8.05 25.07
CA SER A 15 -13.74 -8.44 24.22
C SER A 15 -14.13 -8.70 22.76
N ARG A 16 -15.38 -9.06 22.46
CA ARG A 16 -15.84 -9.26 21.06
C ARG A 16 -15.96 -7.96 20.26
N ARG A 17 -16.22 -6.82 20.89
CA ARG A 17 -16.48 -5.56 20.16
C ARG A 17 -15.18 -4.92 19.64
N ASP A 18 -14.11 -4.95 20.43
CA ASP A 18 -12.80 -4.43 20.02
C ASP A 18 -12.19 -5.20 18.84
N LEU A 19 -12.36 -6.53 18.81
CA LEU A 19 -11.87 -7.39 17.73
C LEU A 19 -12.58 -7.13 16.39
N ILE A 20 -13.85 -6.72 16.42
CA ILE A 20 -14.64 -6.46 15.20
C ILE A 20 -14.29 -5.08 14.63
N SER A 21 -14.06 -4.09 15.51
CA SER A 21 -13.67 -2.73 15.11
C SER A 21 -12.27 -2.72 14.50
N GLY A 22 -11.24 -3.22 15.21
CA GLY A 22 -9.86 -3.25 14.71
C GLY A 22 -9.68 -4.06 13.42
N LYS A 23 -10.60 -5.01 13.16
CA LYS A 23 -10.60 -5.83 11.95
C LYS A 23 -11.24 -5.14 10.74
N GLN A 24 -12.20 -4.23 10.95
CA GLN A 24 -12.68 -3.35 9.87
C GLN A 24 -11.63 -2.30 9.51
N ASP A 25 -10.87 -1.83 10.51
CA ASP A 25 -9.78 -0.90 10.33
C ASP A 25 -8.65 -1.49 9.47
N ALA A 26 -8.32 -2.77 9.61
CA ALA A 26 -7.27 -3.43 8.83
C ALA A 26 -7.58 -3.51 7.32
N THR A 27 -8.76 -4.02 6.94
CA THR A 27 -9.20 -4.08 5.53
C THR A 27 -9.28 -2.68 4.91
N GLN A 28 -9.75 -1.69 5.67
CA GLN A 28 -9.81 -0.30 5.21
C GLN A 28 -8.42 0.32 5.05
N ALA A 29 -7.49 0.04 5.96
CA ALA A 29 -6.11 0.50 5.86
C ALA A 29 -5.40 -0.08 4.63
N VAL A 30 -5.64 -1.35 4.30
CA VAL A 30 -5.15 -1.97 3.05
C VAL A 30 -5.72 -1.28 1.83
N ALA A 31 -7.04 -1.04 1.80
CA ALA A 31 -7.69 -0.34 0.68
C ALA A 31 -7.12 1.07 0.47
N SER A 32 -6.91 1.81 1.57
CA SER A 32 -6.26 3.12 1.55
C SER A 32 -4.83 3.04 1.01
N GLY A 33 -4.04 2.07 1.48
CA GLY A 33 -2.68 1.83 0.99
C GLY A 33 -2.64 1.59 -0.52
N ILE A 34 -3.51 0.71 -1.04
CA ILE A 34 -3.63 0.44 -2.48
C ILE A 34 -3.96 1.71 -3.27
N PHE A 35 -4.91 2.52 -2.79
CA PHE A 35 -5.28 3.78 -3.44
C PHE A 35 -4.12 4.78 -3.45
N GLN A 36 -3.39 4.90 -2.34
CA GLN A 36 -2.21 5.76 -2.24
C GLN A 36 -1.10 5.29 -3.20
N ILE A 37 -0.83 3.99 -3.28
CA ILE A 37 0.14 3.43 -4.22
C ILE A 37 -0.27 3.77 -5.65
N ASN A 38 -1.53 3.55 -6.04
CA ASN A 38 -2.00 3.85 -7.39
C ASN A 38 -1.84 5.34 -7.74
N THR A 39 -2.19 6.23 -6.81
CA THR A 39 -2.02 7.69 -6.97
C THR A 39 -0.55 8.08 -7.13
N ALA A 40 0.32 7.50 -6.30
CA ALA A 40 1.76 7.74 -6.37
C ALA A 40 2.37 7.18 -7.66
N VAL A 41 1.95 6.00 -8.12
CA VAL A 41 2.35 5.39 -9.41
C VAL A 41 1.93 6.27 -10.59
N SER A 42 0.70 6.79 -10.59
CA SER A 42 0.22 7.72 -11.61
C SER A 42 1.06 9.01 -11.66
N SER A 43 1.43 9.53 -10.49
CA SER A 43 2.31 10.69 -10.37
C SER A 43 3.73 10.39 -10.84
N PHE A 44 4.24 9.20 -10.50
CA PHE A 44 5.54 8.71 -10.95
C PHE A 44 5.60 8.58 -12.47
N HIS A 45 4.56 8.03 -13.11
CA HIS A 45 4.47 7.98 -14.57
C HIS A 45 4.57 9.36 -15.23
N ARG A 46 3.91 10.37 -14.66
CA ARG A 46 4.02 11.75 -15.15
C ARG A 46 5.45 12.27 -15.08
N LEU A 47 6.16 12.01 -13.98
CA LEU A 47 7.56 12.40 -13.81
C LEU A 47 8.49 11.65 -14.78
N VAL A 48 8.26 10.36 -15.00
CA VAL A 48 9.02 9.56 -15.96
C VAL A 48 8.82 10.08 -17.39
N ASN A 49 7.60 10.46 -17.75
CA ASN A 49 7.28 11.00 -19.07
C ASN A 49 7.90 12.38 -19.33
N THR A 50 8.26 13.12 -18.30
CA THR A 50 8.97 14.41 -18.43
C THR A 50 10.49 14.25 -18.60
N LEU A 51 11.06 13.07 -18.30
CA LEU A 51 12.48 12.80 -18.55
C LEU A 51 12.80 12.86 -20.05
N GLY A 52 13.85 13.59 -20.41
CA GLY A 52 14.24 13.81 -21.80
C GLY A 52 13.43 14.87 -22.54
N THR A 53 12.50 15.54 -21.88
CA THR A 53 11.81 16.73 -22.42
C THR A 53 12.54 18.01 -21.96
N PRO A 54 12.31 19.20 -22.55
CA PRO A 54 12.90 20.44 -22.05
C PRO A 54 12.48 20.82 -20.61
N LYS A 55 11.54 20.08 -20.00
CA LYS A 55 11.14 20.21 -18.59
C LYS A 55 11.95 19.32 -17.65
N ASP A 56 12.87 18.52 -18.17
CA ASP A 56 13.74 17.65 -17.38
C ASP A 56 14.76 18.51 -16.62
N THR A 57 14.57 18.61 -15.31
CA THR A 57 15.45 19.35 -14.39
C THR A 57 15.96 18.44 -13.27
N ALA A 58 17.08 18.82 -12.64
CA ALA A 58 17.63 18.07 -11.51
C ALA A 58 16.61 17.91 -10.36
N GLU A 59 15.82 18.94 -10.08
CA GLU A 59 14.75 18.91 -9.07
C GLU A 59 13.65 17.89 -9.44
N LEU A 60 13.29 17.80 -10.72
CA LEU A 60 12.31 16.83 -11.20
C LEU A 60 12.82 15.39 -11.04
N ARG A 61 14.10 15.16 -11.34
CA ARG A 61 14.76 13.85 -11.14
C ARG A 61 14.84 13.46 -9.67
N GLU A 62 15.17 14.42 -8.80
CA GLU A 62 15.12 14.17 -7.35
C GLU A 62 13.71 13.80 -6.89
N LYS A 63 12.68 14.54 -7.35
CA LYS A 63 11.28 14.23 -7.06
C LYS A 63 10.87 12.86 -7.57
N LEU A 64 11.34 12.44 -8.74
CA LEU A 64 11.13 11.10 -9.28
C LEU A 64 11.72 10.04 -8.36
N HIS A 65 12.95 10.21 -7.91
CA HIS A 65 13.59 9.28 -6.98
C HIS A 65 12.87 9.20 -5.62
N LYS A 66 12.49 10.35 -5.04
CA LYS A 66 11.70 10.41 -3.80
C LYS A 66 10.34 9.72 -3.97
N THR A 67 9.67 9.93 -5.09
CA THR A 67 8.38 9.29 -5.40
C THR A 67 8.55 7.77 -5.54
N ARG A 68 9.62 7.30 -6.20
CA ARG A 68 9.95 5.88 -6.31
C ARG A 68 10.15 5.22 -4.94
N GLN A 69 10.89 5.88 -4.05
CA GLN A 69 11.11 5.39 -2.68
C GLN A 69 9.80 5.36 -1.88
N TYR A 70 9.01 6.43 -1.96
CA TYR A 70 7.71 6.53 -1.29
C TYR A 70 6.75 5.41 -1.70
N ILE A 71 6.67 5.10 -3.01
CA ILE A 71 5.89 3.95 -3.48
C ILE A 71 6.40 2.65 -2.88
N GLY A 72 7.72 2.45 -2.81
CA GLY A 72 8.32 1.27 -2.20
C GLY A 72 7.93 1.09 -0.73
N GLU A 73 7.92 2.17 0.05
CA GLU A 73 7.48 2.15 1.44
C GLU A 73 5.99 1.85 1.58
N LEU A 74 5.13 2.48 0.76
CA LEU A 74 3.70 2.19 0.74
C LEU A 74 3.42 0.72 0.39
N VAL A 75 4.16 0.14 -0.56
CA VAL A 75 4.03 -1.27 -0.92
C VAL A 75 4.38 -2.17 0.25
N LYS A 76 5.47 -1.89 0.98
CA LYS A 76 5.86 -2.66 2.17
C LYS A 76 4.78 -2.59 3.25
N ASP A 77 4.35 -1.38 3.62
CA ASP A 77 3.33 -1.16 4.64
C ASP A 77 1.99 -1.83 4.26
N THR A 78 1.53 -1.64 3.02
CA THR A 78 0.29 -2.26 2.53
C THR A 78 0.40 -3.79 2.51
N SER A 79 1.55 -4.34 2.15
CA SER A 79 1.77 -5.80 2.16
C SER A 79 1.74 -6.39 3.56
N ALA A 80 2.30 -5.69 4.55
CA ALA A 80 2.27 -6.09 5.95
C ALA A 80 0.84 -6.09 6.49
N ARG A 81 0.08 -5.01 6.23
CA ARG A 81 -1.33 -4.90 6.61
C ARG A 81 -2.21 -5.96 5.93
N LEU A 82 -1.94 -6.27 4.65
CA LEU A 82 -2.68 -7.31 3.92
C LEU A 82 -2.45 -8.68 4.56
N LYS A 83 -1.23 -8.96 5.03
CA LYS A 83 -0.91 -10.21 5.72
C LYS A 83 -1.62 -10.28 7.08
N GLU A 84 -1.56 -9.21 7.88
CA GLU A 84 -2.25 -9.12 9.17
C GLU A 84 -3.77 -9.29 9.04
N ALA A 85 -4.38 -8.66 8.03
CA ALA A 85 -5.79 -8.82 7.71
C ALA A 85 -6.13 -10.29 7.42
N SER A 86 -5.29 -11.00 6.66
CA SER A 86 -5.48 -12.41 6.30
C SER A 86 -5.29 -13.39 7.48
N GLU A 87 -4.36 -13.11 8.38
CA GLU A 87 -4.10 -13.94 9.58
C GLU A 87 -5.23 -13.80 10.61
N THR A 88 -5.72 -12.57 10.82
CA THR A 88 -6.87 -12.27 11.71
C THR A 88 -8.15 -12.94 11.20
N ASP A 89 -8.28 -13.09 9.90
CA ASP A 89 -9.38 -13.73 9.21
C ASP A 89 -9.50 -15.23 9.51
N HIS A 90 -8.38 -15.95 9.60
CA HIS A 90 -8.39 -17.39 9.93
C HIS A 90 -8.93 -17.71 11.32
N HIS A 91 -8.83 -16.77 12.27
CA HIS A 91 -9.15 -17.01 13.67
C HIS A 91 -10.61 -16.72 14.06
N SER A 92 -11.38 -16.04 13.19
CA SER A 92 -12.61 -15.36 13.61
C SER A 92 -13.88 -15.67 12.81
N GLY A 93 -13.93 -16.75 12.04
CA GLY A 93 -15.17 -17.18 11.36
C GLY A 93 -15.73 -16.11 10.42
N ILE A 94 -15.07 -15.92 9.27
CA ILE A 94 -15.32 -14.82 8.34
C ILE A 94 -16.67 -15.01 7.62
N SER A 95 -17.50 -13.97 7.56
CA SER A 95 -18.67 -13.95 6.67
C SER A 95 -18.22 -13.95 5.20
N PRO A 96 -18.90 -14.67 4.29
CA PRO A 96 -18.50 -14.81 2.89
C PRO A 96 -18.28 -13.47 2.16
N SER A 97 -19.04 -12.42 2.51
CA SER A 97 -18.89 -11.07 1.96
C SER A 97 -17.52 -10.43 2.25
N LYS A 98 -16.92 -10.68 3.42
CA LYS A 98 -15.59 -10.16 3.77
C LYS A 98 -14.50 -10.86 2.96
N LYS A 99 -14.57 -12.20 2.86
CA LYS A 99 -13.63 -12.97 2.01
C LYS A 99 -13.60 -12.47 0.56
N ILE A 100 -14.75 -12.06 0.02
CA ILE A 100 -14.84 -11.49 -1.33
C ILE A 100 -14.15 -10.12 -1.40
N ALA A 101 -14.36 -9.26 -0.40
CA ALA A 101 -13.72 -7.95 -0.31
C ALA A 101 -12.19 -8.07 -0.20
N ASP A 102 -11.69 -8.95 0.68
CA ASP A 102 -10.25 -9.14 0.86
C ASP A 102 -9.60 -9.77 -0.38
N ALA A 103 -10.27 -10.73 -1.04
CA ALA A 103 -9.82 -11.27 -2.32
C ALA A 103 -9.78 -10.20 -3.43
N LYS A 104 -10.72 -9.26 -3.43
CA LYS A 104 -10.70 -8.11 -4.35
C LYS A 104 -9.51 -7.19 -4.04
N LEU A 105 -9.27 -6.86 -2.78
CA LEU A 105 -8.12 -6.03 -2.38
C LEU A 105 -6.79 -6.68 -2.74
N ALA A 106 -6.66 -8.00 -2.58
CA ALA A 106 -5.47 -8.73 -3.02
C ALA A 106 -5.25 -8.61 -4.53
N LYS A 107 -6.33 -8.74 -5.34
CA LYS A 107 -6.25 -8.55 -6.80
C LYS A 107 -5.90 -7.11 -7.17
N ASP A 108 -6.52 -6.13 -6.53
CA ASP A 108 -6.27 -4.71 -6.78
C ASP A 108 -4.82 -4.35 -6.41
N PHE A 109 -4.32 -4.85 -5.28
CA PHE A 109 -2.92 -4.68 -4.88
C PHE A 109 -1.95 -5.27 -5.91
N GLN A 110 -2.20 -6.51 -6.36
CA GLN A 110 -1.40 -7.15 -7.41
C GLN A 110 -1.41 -6.34 -8.71
N ALA A 111 -2.55 -5.81 -9.14
CA ALA A 111 -2.65 -4.98 -10.33
C ALA A 111 -1.79 -3.71 -10.20
N VAL A 112 -1.87 -3.02 -9.06
CA VAL A 112 -1.07 -1.82 -8.80
C VAL A 112 0.43 -2.13 -8.74
N LEU A 113 0.83 -3.28 -8.17
CA LEU A 113 2.23 -3.72 -8.18
C LEU A 113 2.76 -3.95 -9.58
N ARG A 114 1.96 -4.58 -10.45
CA ARG A 114 2.33 -4.78 -11.87
C ARG A 114 2.54 -3.45 -12.58
N GLU A 115 1.68 -2.47 -12.31
CA GLU A 115 1.80 -1.15 -12.90
C GLU A 115 3.04 -0.41 -12.40
N PHE A 116 3.32 -0.47 -11.09
CA PHE A 116 4.55 0.08 -10.53
C PHE A 116 5.81 -0.55 -11.16
N GLN A 117 5.83 -1.87 -11.33
CA GLN A 117 6.95 -2.57 -11.98
C GLN A 117 7.18 -2.10 -13.43
N LYS A 118 6.11 -1.90 -14.20
CA LYS A 118 6.22 -1.33 -15.56
C LYS A 118 6.75 0.10 -15.51
N ALA A 119 6.24 0.91 -14.59
CA ALA A 119 6.67 2.29 -14.42
C ALA A 119 8.16 2.36 -14.07
N GLN A 120 8.66 1.46 -13.21
CA GLN A 120 10.08 1.37 -12.86
C GLN A 120 10.96 1.02 -14.06
N ARG A 121 10.51 0.09 -14.92
CA ARG A 121 11.24 -0.26 -16.16
C ARG A 121 11.32 0.94 -17.09
N LEU A 122 10.18 1.60 -17.32
CA LEU A 122 10.13 2.82 -18.14
C LEU A 122 11.04 3.91 -17.56
N ALA A 123 11.06 4.08 -16.23
CA ALA A 123 11.96 5.01 -15.57
C ALA A 123 13.42 4.66 -15.84
N ALA A 124 13.83 3.40 -15.70
CA ALA A 124 15.20 2.96 -15.95
C ALA A 124 15.60 3.15 -17.42
N GLU A 125 14.72 2.85 -18.37
CA GLU A 125 14.94 3.08 -19.81
C GLU A 125 15.13 4.57 -20.12
N ARG A 126 14.33 5.45 -19.48
CA ARG A 126 14.43 6.90 -19.67
C ARG A 126 15.64 7.50 -18.96
N GLU A 127 15.91 7.08 -17.73
CA GLU A 127 17.08 7.52 -16.96
C GLU A 127 18.38 7.16 -17.71
N THR A 128 18.45 5.96 -18.31
CA THR A 128 19.61 5.54 -19.13
C THR A 128 19.69 6.31 -20.44
N ALA A 129 18.59 6.42 -21.19
CA ALA A 129 18.55 7.15 -22.47
C ALA A 129 18.86 8.65 -22.35
N TYR A 130 18.52 9.25 -21.21
CA TYR A 130 18.69 10.67 -20.94
C TYR A 130 19.67 10.94 -19.80
N THR A 131 20.62 10.03 -19.54
CA THR A 131 21.76 10.37 -18.68
C THR A 131 22.46 11.60 -19.28
N PRO A 132 22.56 12.74 -18.57
CA PRO A 132 23.28 13.88 -19.10
C PRO A 132 24.72 13.42 -19.32
N PHE A 133 25.21 13.58 -20.55
CA PHE A 133 26.64 13.63 -20.78
C PHE A 133 27.18 14.71 -19.84
N VAL A 134 27.85 14.29 -18.77
CA VAL A 134 28.66 15.18 -17.95
C VAL A 134 29.94 15.36 -18.76
N PRO A 135 30.18 16.51 -19.44
CA PRO A 135 31.48 16.76 -20.02
C PRO A 135 32.48 16.70 -18.87
N ARG A 136 33.35 15.68 -18.90
CA ARG A 136 34.50 15.64 -18.01
C ARG A 136 35.28 16.92 -18.26
N PRO A 137 35.57 17.75 -17.24
CA PRO A 137 36.48 18.87 -17.43
C PRO A 137 37.81 18.28 -17.88
N THR A 138 38.18 18.54 -19.13
CA THR A 138 39.53 18.29 -19.64
C THR A 138 40.48 19.10 -18.78
N ARG A 139 41.24 18.39 -17.94
CA ARG A 139 42.38 18.96 -17.23
C ARG A 139 43.62 18.88 -18.11
#